data_AF-A0A7S2UEM2-F1
#
_entry.id   AF-A0A7S2UEM2-F1
#
_cell.length_a   1.000
_cell.length_b   1.000
_cell.length_c   1.000
_cell.angle_alpha   90.00
_cell.angle_beta   90.00
_cell.angle_gamma   90.00
#
_symmetry.space_group_name_H-M   'P 1'
#
loop_
_entity.id
_entity.type
_entity.pdbx_description
1 polymer ?
#
loop_
_entity_poly.entity_id
_entity_poly.type
_entity_poly.pdbx_seq_one_letter_code
_entity_poly.pdbx_strand_id
1 'polypeptide(L)'
;MDIEPGMEILLDFGDHTDPWLYDPPHPETEDEETQGPLHLMDYKKLDQVVENMFQFFDKYKEELTPDAKTAMYDFLVKDVLEAAAGHKAEFVKKALPKDADDLHLVKKAGGTLLYNVPDLKRDLSWLRENGQCMDGLEAKPSTIPEAGRGAFATHDFSKDEFVAPMPLLQIADREILNMRNLVVDKENYVLGYVNETVVTHQLLLNYCFGHPNSTVLLFPLSSVTNFINHASGDKANVKIIWSKAPWLQQEEVDKWKQGNPLYTFDVRLHQSIGLGFDVIATRNIAQGDEIFIDYGDDWVQAWEDHVQQWRTKYKDLEEWPARAVDINANFVDKPFDTPEDKPTYPDHVQTFCYLEEMQVPMGQPRRRTILDKETGKEQEVDIYLYKKETVAAWEGDQLRPCQVLERKETKDAFFYNYTVLVMDAMDVEGKHVSIEVPHKSIRFYDRSFLSDQSDKSIPSFRYPMRIPDPLLPEAWKNLETKADFIKKMNTHFTKKEMDKDDVEDKNHTNDVKDKNHTDNNDDDSEDD
;
A
#
# COMPACT_ATOMS: atom_id res chain seq x y z
N MET A 1 9.05 24.06 9.24
CA MET A 1 8.26 23.60 10.39
C MET A 1 9.19 22.70 11.16
N ASP A 2 9.62 23.09 12.36
CA ASP A 2 10.50 22.26 13.16
C ASP A 2 9.64 21.13 13.75
N ILE A 3 9.94 19.89 13.37
CA ILE A 3 9.28 18.71 13.92
C ILE A 3 9.92 18.46 15.28
N GLU A 4 9.17 18.68 16.36
CA GLU A 4 9.68 18.39 17.70
C GLU A 4 9.79 16.87 17.92
N PRO A 5 10.79 16.40 18.70
CA PRO A 5 10.87 14.99 19.08
C PRO A 5 9.55 14.48 19.70
N GLY A 6 9.12 13.28 19.29
CA GLY A 6 7.91 12.64 19.81
C GLY A 6 6.62 12.96 19.09
N MET A 7 6.68 13.76 18.03
CA MET A 7 5.59 13.89 17.09
C MET A 7 5.59 12.68 16.14
N GLU A 8 4.42 12.06 15.96
CA GLU A 8 4.20 11.13 14.86
C GLU A 8 4.34 11.88 13.53
N ILE A 9 5.13 11.32 12.61
CA ILE A 9 5.26 11.85 11.25
C ILE A 9 4.13 11.25 10.44
N LEU A 10 3.11 12.07 10.18
CA LEU A 10 2.04 11.69 9.26
C LEU A 10 2.56 11.93 7.84
N LEU A 11 2.62 10.87 7.04
CA LEU A 11 2.81 11.01 5.60
C LEU A 11 1.54 11.63 5.02
N ASP A 12 1.67 12.84 4.51
CA ASP A 12 0.71 13.39 3.56
C ASP A 12 0.97 12.66 2.23
N PHE A 13 0.06 11.76 1.87
CA PHE A 13 0.13 11.06 0.58
C PHE A 13 -0.25 11.99 -0.60
N GLY A 14 -0.37 13.29 -0.34
CA GLY A 14 -0.87 14.31 -1.25
C GLY A 14 -2.39 14.26 -1.34
N ASP A 15 -2.97 15.29 -1.95
CA ASP A 15 -4.39 15.31 -2.30
C ASP A 15 -4.74 14.20 -3.32
N HIS A 16 -3.77 13.44 -3.85
CA HIS A 16 -3.94 12.48 -4.95
C HIS A 16 -4.18 11.02 -4.55
N THR A 17 -4.18 10.66 -3.26
CA THR A 17 -4.54 9.28 -2.85
C THR A 17 -6.02 8.94 -2.95
N ASP A 18 -6.82 9.78 -3.60
CA ASP A 18 -8.12 9.33 -4.07
C ASP A 18 -8.53 9.96 -5.41
N PRO A 19 -8.30 9.26 -6.53
CA PRO A 19 -8.91 9.59 -7.81
C PRO A 19 -10.45 9.51 -7.77
N TRP A 20 -11.05 8.86 -6.75
CA TRP A 20 -12.50 8.83 -6.57
C TRP A 20 -13.05 10.08 -5.86
N LEU A 21 -12.20 10.88 -5.18
CA LEU A 21 -12.58 12.16 -4.57
C LEU A 21 -12.45 13.38 -5.52
N TYR A 22 -12.00 13.19 -6.76
CA TYR A 22 -11.75 14.29 -7.71
C TYR A 22 -12.63 14.34 -8.95
N ASP A 23 -13.51 13.35 -9.16
CA ASP A 23 -14.79 13.75 -9.73
C ASP A 23 -15.51 14.44 -8.57
N PRO A 24 -15.77 15.77 -8.61
CA PRO A 24 -16.73 16.32 -7.67
C PRO A 24 -17.95 15.42 -7.79
N PRO A 25 -18.45 14.81 -6.70
CA PRO A 25 -19.61 13.95 -6.79
C PRO A 25 -20.62 14.72 -7.61
N HIS A 26 -21.09 14.07 -8.68
CA HIS A 26 -22.30 14.51 -9.36
C HIS A 26 -23.23 14.93 -8.21
N PRO A 27 -23.76 16.16 -8.16
CA PRO A 27 -24.41 16.74 -6.96
C PRO A 27 -25.63 15.96 -6.45
N GLU A 28 -25.88 14.78 -7.01
CA GLU A 28 -26.89 13.79 -6.66
C GLU A 28 -26.30 12.58 -5.89
N THR A 29 -25.00 12.55 -5.53
CA THR A 29 -24.35 11.44 -4.79
C THR A 29 -23.62 11.86 -3.49
N GLU A 30 -23.95 13.02 -2.92
CA GLU A 30 -23.37 13.55 -1.66
C GLU A 30 -23.54 12.65 -0.41
N ASP A 31 -24.23 11.52 -0.48
CA ASP A 31 -24.74 10.82 0.70
C ASP A 31 -23.79 9.80 1.34
N GLU A 32 -22.71 9.35 0.70
CA GLU A 32 -21.86 8.28 1.26
C GLU A 32 -20.41 8.67 1.61
N GLU A 33 -19.74 9.54 0.86
CA GLU A 33 -18.30 9.82 1.08
C GLU A 33 -17.99 10.77 2.25
N THR A 34 -18.98 11.50 2.75
CA THR A 34 -18.73 12.48 3.81
C THR A 34 -18.74 11.85 5.21
N GLN A 35 -19.23 10.61 5.38
CA GLN A 35 -19.44 9.94 6.67
C GLN A 35 -18.15 9.53 7.45
N GLY A 36 -16.97 9.96 6.97
CA GLY A 36 -15.68 9.64 7.57
C GLY A 36 -15.33 10.39 8.87
N PRO A 37 -14.25 9.99 9.55
CA PRO A 37 -13.72 10.68 10.73
C PRO A 37 -13.32 12.14 10.45
N LEU A 38 -13.07 12.93 11.50
CA LEU A 38 -12.60 14.31 11.36
C LEU A 38 -11.22 14.36 10.67
N HIS A 39 -11.07 15.20 9.65
CA HIS A 39 -9.77 15.49 9.06
C HIS A 39 -9.03 16.57 9.84
N LEU A 40 -7.74 16.76 9.56
CA LEU A 40 -6.91 17.77 10.22
C LEU A 40 -7.52 19.19 10.14
N MET A 41 -8.15 19.55 9.02
CA MET A 41 -8.79 20.85 8.85
C MET A 41 -10.07 20.99 9.69
N ASP A 42 -10.79 19.89 9.95
CA ASP A 42 -11.95 19.88 10.83
C ASP A 42 -11.52 20.14 12.28
N TYR A 43 -10.44 19.50 12.75
CA TYR A 43 -9.84 19.77 14.07
C TYR A 43 -9.41 21.23 14.22
N LYS A 44 -8.76 21.83 13.21
CA LYS A 44 -8.38 23.26 13.25
C LYS A 44 -9.59 24.19 13.38
N LYS A 45 -10.69 23.90 12.67
CA LYS A 45 -11.95 24.66 12.82
C LYS A 45 -12.51 24.48 14.23
N LEU A 46 -12.48 23.26 14.75
CA LEU A 46 -12.98 22.95 16.09
C LEU A 46 -12.14 23.63 17.18
N ASP A 47 -10.82 23.73 17.01
CA ASP A 47 -9.92 24.47 17.91
C ASP A 47 -10.32 25.94 18.03
N GLN A 48 -10.67 26.58 16.91
CA GLN A 48 -11.14 27.96 16.91
C GLN A 48 -12.47 28.12 17.65
N VAL A 49 -13.38 27.14 17.50
CA VAL A 49 -14.64 27.10 18.23
C VAL A 49 -14.38 26.92 19.74
N VAL A 50 -13.51 25.99 20.13
CA VAL A 50 -13.13 25.75 21.53
C VAL A 50 -12.53 26.99 22.17
N GLU A 51 -11.65 27.71 21.47
CA GLU A 51 -11.08 28.96 21.99
C GLU A 51 -12.18 30.02 22.21
N ASN A 52 -13.14 30.13 21.29
CA ASN A 52 -14.28 31.05 21.45
C ASN A 52 -15.17 30.65 22.64
N MET A 53 -15.45 29.36 22.80
CA MET A 53 -16.22 28.84 23.94
C MET A 53 -15.49 29.10 25.26
N PHE A 54 -14.18 28.83 25.31
CA PHE A 54 -13.35 29.07 26.48
C PHE A 54 -13.37 30.55 26.89
N GLN A 55 -13.16 31.47 25.94
CA GLN A 55 -13.23 32.91 26.20
C GLN A 55 -14.61 33.35 26.70
N PHE A 56 -15.68 32.78 26.14
CA PHE A 56 -17.04 33.04 26.60
C PHE A 56 -17.24 32.60 28.06
N PHE A 57 -16.94 31.35 28.38
CA PHE A 57 -17.17 30.82 29.73
C PHE A 57 -16.28 31.45 30.80
N ASP A 58 -15.03 31.83 30.48
CA ASP A 58 -14.16 32.54 31.43
C ASP A 58 -14.64 33.98 31.67
N LYS A 59 -15.11 34.67 30.61
CA LYS A 59 -15.64 36.04 30.73
C LYS A 59 -16.86 36.11 31.67
N TYR A 60 -17.73 35.10 31.64
CA TYR A 60 -18.99 35.09 32.40
C TYR A 60 -18.95 34.16 33.63
N LYS A 61 -17.77 33.72 34.08
CA LYS A 61 -17.64 32.70 35.14
C LYS A 61 -18.28 33.05 36.48
N GLU A 62 -18.29 34.34 36.85
CA GLU A 62 -18.89 34.82 38.11
C GLU A 62 -20.41 35.05 37.99
N GLU A 63 -20.91 35.17 36.76
CA GLU A 63 -22.32 35.46 36.46
C GLU A 63 -23.12 34.19 36.16
N LEU A 64 -22.46 33.14 35.66
CA LEU A 64 -23.08 31.87 35.34
C LEU A 64 -23.13 30.97 36.58
N THR A 65 -24.34 30.55 36.95
CA THR A 65 -24.50 29.43 37.89
C THR A 65 -23.98 28.14 37.23
N PRO A 66 -23.55 27.14 38.02
CA PRO A 66 -23.12 25.85 37.49
C PRO A 66 -24.15 25.22 36.53
N ASP A 67 -25.44 25.23 36.90
CA ASP A 67 -26.51 24.69 36.07
C ASP A 67 -26.66 25.45 34.73
N ALA A 68 -26.56 26.78 34.76
CA ALA A 68 -26.61 27.59 33.55
C ALA A 68 -25.40 27.32 32.65
N LYS A 69 -24.21 27.16 33.24
CA LYS A 69 -22.99 26.83 32.52
C LYS A 69 -23.10 25.48 31.80
N THR A 70 -23.54 24.44 32.50
CA THR A 70 -23.76 23.10 31.90
C THR A 70 -24.82 23.15 30.80
N ALA A 71 -25.96 23.80 31.05
CA ALA A 71 -27.03 23.91 30.04
C ALA A 71 -26.57 24.65 28.78
N MET A 72 -25.80 25.73 28.94
CA MET A 72 -25.24 26.47 27.80
C MET A 72 -24.20 25.65 27.04
N TYR A 73 -23.34 24.91 27.74
CA TYR A 73 -22.36 24.04 27.10
C TYR A 73 -23.03 22.93 26.30
N ASP A 74 -24.00 22.26 26.90
CA ASP A 74 -24.81 21.23 26.26
C ASP A 74 -25.51 21.77 25.02
N PHE A 75 -26.11 22.96 25.09
CA PHE A 75 -26.71 23.61 23.93
C PHE A 75 -25.70 23.87 22.81
N LEU A 76 -24.52 24.42 23.15
CA LEU A 76 -23.48 24.69 22.14
C LEU A 76 -22.97 23.40 21.48
N VAL A 77 -22.71 22.36 22.26
CA VAL A 77 -22.18 21.10 21.71
C VAL A 77 -23.26 20.32 20.97
N LYS A 78 -24.39 20.03 21.62
CA LYS A 78 -25.43 19.13 21.11
C LYS A 78 -26.38 19.78 20.11
N ASP A 79 -26.74 21.05 20.29
CA ASP A 79 -27.75 21.68 19.44
C ASP A 79 -27.12 22.50 18.31
N VAL A 80 -25.95 23.11 18.55
CA VAL A 80 -25.28 23.95 17.55
C VAL A 80 -24.23 23.18 16.77
N LEU A 81 -23.25 22.57 17.46
CA LEU A 81 -22.12 21.93 16.77
C LEU A 81 -22.49 20.59 16.13
N GLU A 82 -23.30 19.74 16.79
CA GLU A 82 -23.78 18.51 16.15
C GLU A 82 -24.63 18.83 14.90
N ALA A 83 -25.51 19.84 14.96
CA ALA A 83 -26.29 20.26 13.80
C ALA A 83 -25.42 20.81 12.65
N ALA A 84 -24.40 21.61 12.98
CA ALA A 84 -23.49 22.17 11.99
C ALA A 84 -22.53 21.13 11.38
N ALA A 85 -22.18 20.09 12.13
CA ALA A 85 -21.27 19.03 11.71
C ALA A 85 -21.94 17.94 10.85
N GLY A 86 -23.28 17.89 10.80
CA GLY A 86 -24.02 16.90 10.04
C GLY A 86 -23.65 15.47 10.46
N HIS A 87 -23.24 14.64 9.51
CA HIS A 87 -22.81 13.26 9.76
C HIS A 87 -21.55 13.16 10.66
N LYS A 88 -20.74 14.22 10.81
CA LYS A 88 -19.55 14.24 11.70
C LYS A 88 -19.87 14.59 13.16
N ALA A 89 -21.14 14.81 13.50
CA ALA A 89 -21.59 15.19 14.83
C ALA A 89 -20.99 14.32 15.95
N GLU A 90 -20.99 12.99 15.79
CA GLU A 90 -20.44 12.08 16.80
C GLU A 90 -18.94 12.28 17.02
N PHE A 91 -18.17 12.52 15.96
CA PHE A 91 -16.73 12.74 16.07
C PHE A 91 -16.42 14.09 16.70
N VAL A 92 -17.16 15.14 16.34
CA VAL A 92 -17.06 16.47 16.98
C VAL A 92 -17.33 16.36 18.47
N LYS A 93 -18.40 15.65 18.85
CA LYS A 93 -18.74 15.43 20.25
C LYS A 93 -17.63 14.68 21.01
N LYS A 94 -17.04 13.64 20.40
CA LYS A 94 -15.92 12.89 20.98
C LYS A 94 -14.66 13.74 21.13
N ALA A 95 -14.43 14.67 20.20
CA ALA A 95 -13.27 15.56 20.21
C ALA A 95 -13.32 16.69 21.27
N LEU A 96 -14.45 16.87 21.94
CA LEU A 96 -14.69 17.90 22.95
C LEU A 96 -14.80 17.30 24.36
N PRO A 97 -14.49 18.08 25.41
CA PRO A 97 -14.68 17.63 26.79
C PRO A 97 -16.17 17.44 27.11
N LYS A 98 -16.46 16.69 28.17
CA LYS A 98 -17.85 16.50 28.62
C LYS A 98 -18.42 17.75 29.31
N ASP A 99 -17.56 18.57 29.89
CA ASP A 99 -17.94 19.74 30.70
C ASP A 99 -17.21 21.02 30.23
N ALA A 100 -17.90 22.17 30.31
CA ALA A 100 -17.31 23.46 29.96
C ALA A 100 -16.09 23.82 30.80
N ASP A 101 -16.04 23.36 32.06
CA ASP A 101 -14.88 23.56 32.93
C ASP A 101 -13.62 22.92 32.36
N ASP A 102 -13.72 21.85 31.58
CA ASP A 102 -12.59 21.12 31.02
C ASP A 102 -12.10 21.67 29.67
N LEU A 103 -12.70 22.74 29.13
CA LEU A 103 -12.23 23.39 27.90
C LEU A 103 -10.77 23.85 28.00
N HIS A 104 -10.30 24.19 29.21
CA HIS A 104 -8.90 24.54 29.45
C HIS A 104 -7.95 23.34 29.23
N LEU A 105 -8.42 22.10 29.42
CA LEU A 105 -7.63 20.90 29.17
C LEU A 105 -7.35 20.71 27.69
N VAL A 106 -8.30 21.06 26.81
CA VAL A 106 -8.12 21.04 25.35
C VAL A 106 -7.01 22.01 24.94
N LYS A 107 -7.06 23.23 25.47
CA LYS A 107 -6.02 24.25 25.23
C LYS A 107 -4.66 23.81 25.77
N LYS A 108 -4.63 23.21 26.96
CA LYS A 108 -3.41 22.68 27.59
C LYS A 108 -2.81 21.51 26.79
N ALA A 109 -3.65 20.67 26.19
CA ALA A 109 -3.23 19.58 25.30
C ALA A 109 -2.67 20.09 23.97
N GLY A 110 -2.96 21.34 23.60
CA GLY A 110 -2.51 21.95 22.34
C GLY A 110 -3.53 21.86 21.19
N GLY A 111 -4.81 21.59 21.51
CA GLY A 111 -5.91 21.48 20.54
C GLY A 111 -6.79 20.25 20.78
N THR A 112 -7.92 20.21 20.09
CA THR A 112 -8.94 19.15 20.12
C THR A 112 -8.42 17.82 19.61
N LEU A 113 -7.53 17.82 18.62
CA LEU A 113 -6.87 16.61 18.14
C LEU A 113 -6.03 15.96 19.23
N LEU A 114 -5.12 16.71 19.86
CA LEU A 114 -4.25 16.22 20.93
C LEU A 114 -5.02 15.94 22.22
N TYR A 115 -6.14 16.60 22.45
CA TYR A 115 -7.03 16.26 23.56
C TYR A 115 -7.73 14.91 23.36
N ASN A 116 -8.24 14.67 22.14
CA ASN A 116 -8.94 13.44 21.79
C ASN A 116 -8.00 12.25 21.60
N VAL A 117 -6.78 12.51 21.15
CA VAL A 117 -5.73 11.52 20.90
C VAL A 117 -4.46 11.97 21.65
N PRO A 118 -4.46 11.91 23.00
CA PRO A 118 -3.34 12.39 23.83
C PRO A 118 -2.03 11.65 23.53
N ASP A 119 -2.15 10.46 22.96
CA ASP A 119 -1.05 9.57 22.60
C ASP A 119 -0.39 9.92 21.26
N LEU A 120 -0.97 10.84 20.47
CA LEU A 120 -0.43 11.29 19.18
C LEU A 120 0.93 11.99 19.32
N LYS A 121 1.14 12.68 20.45
CA LYS A 121 2.43 13.27 20.81
C LYS A 121 2.92 12.64 22.11
N ARG A 122 3.97 11.83 22.01
CA ARG A 122 4.61 11.24 23.19
C ARG A 122 5.67 12.18 23.72
N ASP A 123 5.73 12.36 25.04
CA ASP A 123 6.79 13.15 25.64
C ASP A 123 8.15 12.42 25.56
N LEU A 124 9.24 13.19 25.69
CA LEU A 124 10.60 12.67 25.59
C LEU A 124 10.93 11.59 26.62
N SER A 125 10.32 11.63 27.81
CA SER A 125 10.55 10.60 28.84
C SER A 125 9.89 9.29 28.44
N TRP A 126 8.66 9.34 27.95
CA TRP A 126 7.96 8.19 27.39
C TRP A 126 8.73 7.58 26.21
N LEU A 127 9.20 8.40 25.26
CA LEU A 127 9.98 7.91 24.10
C LEU A 127 11.29 7.25 24.50
N ARG A 128 11.98 7.76 25.52
CA ARG A 128 13.23 7.15 26.00
C ARG A 128 13.01 5.79 26.63
N GLU A 129 11.84 5.59 27.24
CA GLU A 129 11.49 4.33 27.89
C GLU A 129 10.82 3.33 26.93
N ASN A 130 10.01 3.81 25.99
CA ASN A 130 9.08 2.99 25.19
C ASN A 130 9.32 3.10 23.68
N GLY A 131 10.04 4.13 23.23
CA GLY A 131 10.32 4.37 21.82
C GLY A 131 11.31 3.34 21.27
N GLN A 132 11.06 2.91 20.04
CA GLN A 132 11.97 2.04 19.28
C GLN A 132 12.50 2.82 18.08
N CYS A 133 13.81 2.94 17.99
CA CYS A 133 14.46 3.62 16.88
C CYS A 133 14.49 2.70 15.64
N MET A 134 14.20 3.28 14.48
CA MET A 134 14.26 2.59 13.18
C MET A 134 15.52 2.93 12.39
N ASP A 135 16.49 3.58 13.04
CA ASP A 135 17.75 4.04 12.44
C ASP A 135 18.90 3.03 12.60
N GLY A 136 18.67 1.87 13.23
CA GLY A 136 19.67 0.83 13.41
C GLY A 136 20.14 0.17 12.12
N LEU A 137 19.39 0.33 11.03
CA LEU A 137 19.66 -0.27 9.74
C LEU A 137 19.66 0.77 8.61
N GLU A 138 20.51 0.56 7.61
CA GLU A 138 20.48 1.27 6.34
C GLU A 138 20.56 0.30 5.15
N ALA A 139 19.95 0.65 4.02
CA ALA A 139 19.98 -0.18 2.81
C ALA A 139 21.16 0.20 1.90
N LYS A 140 22.06 -0.75 1.63
CA LYS A 140 23.24 -0.58 0.74
C LYS A 140 23.34 -1.75 -0.25
N PRO A 141 24.21 -1.70 -1.28
CA PRO A 141 24.51 -2.88 -2.09
C PRO A 141 24.95 -4.06 -1.21
N SER A 142 24.35 -5.24 -1.40
CA SER A 142 24.64 -6.43 -0.59
C SER A 142 26.05 -6.96 -0.87
N THR A 143 26.64 -7.62 0.13
CA THR A 143 27.87 -8.41 -0.02
C THR A 143 27.61 -9.79 -0.67
N ILE A 144 26.35 -10.22 -0.73
CA ILE A 144 25.96 -11.41 -1.49
C ILE A 144 25.92 -11.05 -2.98
N PRO A 145 26.67 -11.75 -3.84
CA PRO A 145 26.60 -11.54 -5.28
C PRO A 145 25.16 -11.63 -5.79
N GLU A 146 24.76 -10.67 -6.63
CA GLU A 146 23.46 -10.66 -7.33
C GLU A 146 22.21 -10.49 -6.43
N ALA A 147 22.35 -10.45 -5.10
CA ALA A 147 21.23 -10.18 -4.18
C ALA A 147 20.71 -8.73 -4.25
N GLY A 148 21.41 -7.86 -4.97
CA GLY A 148 21.04 -6.45 -5.13
C GLY A 148 21.39 -5.64 -3.89
N ARG A 149 20.42 -5.45 -2.98
CA ARG A 149 20.59 -4.65 -1.76
C ARG A 149 20.54 -5.52 -0.50
N GLY A 150 21.21 -5.05 0.55
CA GLY A 150 21.23 -5.64 1.88
C GLY A 150 20.96 -4.57 2.94
N ALA A 151 20.56 -5.02 4.13
CA ALA A 151 20.48 -4.18 5.32
C ALA A 151 21.80 -4.21 6.09
N PHE A 152 22.30 -3.04 6.49
CA PHE A 152 23.60 -2.89 7.16
C PHE A 152 23.43 -2.17 8.49
N ALA A 153 24.23 -2.55 9.47
CA ALA A 153 24.23 -1.92 10.79
C ALA A 153 24.73 -0.47 10.70
N THR A 154 24.00 0.49 11.27
CA THR A 154 24.42 1.90 11.31
C THR A 154 25.30 2.22 12.52
N HIS A 155 25.36 1.33 13.51
CA HIS A 155 26.20 1.38 14.70
C HIS A 155 26.52 -0.04 15.20
N ASP A 156 27.33 -0.15 16.25
CA ASP A 156 27.66 -1.45 16.86
C ASP A 156 26.47 -1.99 17.66
N PHE A 157 26.15 -3.29 17.50
CA PHE A 157 25.21 -4.01 18.34
C PHE A 157 25.92 -5.07 19.17
N SER A 158 25.55 -5.17 20.44
CA SER A 158 25.91 -6.27 21.32
C SER A 158 25.03 -7.49 21.06
N LYS A 159 25.51 -8.68 21.44
CA LYS A 159 24.68 -9.88 21.45
C LYS A 159 23.40 -9.67 22.28
N ASP A 160 22.28 -10.17 21.76
CA ASP A 160 20.93 -10.08 22.30
C ASP A 160 20.36 -8.64 22.35
N GLU A 161 21.05 -7.67 21.70
CA GLU A 161 20.57 -6.31 21.55
C GLU A 161 19.47 -6.20 20.47
N PHE A 162 18.56 -5.24 20.68
CA PHE A 162 17.53 -4.87 19.74
C PHE A 162 18.13 -4.15 18.53
N VAL A 163 17.83 -4.64 17.33
CA VAL A 163 18.36 -4.11 16.06
C VAL A 163 17.34 -3.24 15.34
N ALA A 164 16.12 -3.75 15.16
CA ALA A 164 15.05 -3.02 14.47
C ALA A 164 13.66 -3.56 14.83
N PRO A 165 12.63 -2.70 14.89
CA PRO A 165 11.26 -3.14 14.97
C PRO A 165 10.76 -3.55 13.59
N MET A 166 9.83 -4.50 13.56
CA MET A 166 9.24 -5.03 12.35
C MET A 166 7.73 -5.19 12.55
N PRO A 167 6.95 -4.08 12.50
CA PRO A 167 5.49 -4.15 12.50
C PRO A 167 5.00 -5.01 11.32
N LEU A 168 3.94 -5.79 11.54
CA LEU A 168 3.50 -6.79 10.58
C LEU A 168 2.09 -6.47 10.06
N LEU A 169 1.92 -6.56 8.75
CA LEU A 169 0.62 -6.68 8.09
C LEU A 169 0.28 -8.16 7.94
N GLN A 170 -0.93 -8.54 8.34
CA GLN A 170 -1.39 -9.92 8.32
C GLN A 170 -2.10 -10.22 7.00
N ILE A 171 -1.79 -11.38 6.43
CA ILE A 171 -2.52 -11.97 5.31
C ILE A 171 -3.04 -13.30 5.81
N ALA A 172 -4.33 -13.36 6.15
CA ALA A 172 -4.94 -14.53 6.80
C ALA A 172 -4.93 -15.80 5.92
N ASP A 173 -4.95 -15.59 4.60
CA ASP A 173 -4.97 -16.66 3.61
C ASP A 173 -3.94 -16.40 2.50
N ARG A 174 -2.85 -17.17 2.52
CA ARG A 174 -1.76 -17.11 1.55
C ARG A 174 -2.22 -17.34 0.12
N GLU A 175 -3.37 -17.99 -0.10
CA GLU A 175 -3.90 -18.22 -1.43
C GLU A 175 -4.29 -16.92 -2.14
N ILE A 176 -4.48 -15.81 -1.43
CA ILE A 176 -4.70 -14.50 -2.06
C ILE A 176 -3.52 -14.05 -2.94
N LEU A 177 -2.31 -14.58 -2.66
CA LEU A 177 -1.11 -14.32 -3.44
C LEU A 177 -0.95 -15.31 -4.61
N ASN A 178 -1.88 -16.24 -4.81
CA ASN A 178 -1.87 -17.13 -5.97
C ASN A 178 -2.20 -16.34 -7.23
N MET A 179 -1.41 -16.56 -8.29
CA MET A 179 -1.71 -16.04 -9.62
C MET A 179 -2.25 -17.15 -10.50
N ARG A 180 -3.37 -16.88 -11.17
CA ARG A 180 -4.10 -17.82 -12.01
C ARG A 180 -4.31 -17.20 -13.39
N ASN A 181 -4.51 -18.05 -14.41
CA ASN A 181 -4.87 -17.57 -15.74
C ASN A 181 -6.28 -16.97 -15.72
N LEU A 182 -6.43 -15.75 -16.22
CA LEU A 182 -7.70 -15.05 -16.31
C LEU A 182 -8.35 -15.28 -17.68
N VAL A 183 -9.67 -15.36 -17.69
CA VAL A 183 -10.49 -15.18 -18.89
C VAL A 183 -10.82 -13.69 -18.97
N VAL A 184 -10.39 -13.06 -20.05
CA VAL A 184 -10.75 -11.67 -20.36
C VAL A 184 -11.67 -11.65 -21.57
N ASP A 185 -12.62 -10.72 -21.58
CA ASP A 185 -13.44 -10.48 -22.77
C ASP A 185 -12.72 -9.62 -23.82
N LYS A 186 -13.43 -9.20 -24.86
CA LYS A 186 -12.88 -8.37 -25.95
C LYS A 186 -12.53 -6.94 -25.50
N GLU A 187 -13.08 -6.50 -24.37
CA GLU A 187 -12.88 -5.17 -23.79
C GLU A 187 -11.89 -5.23 -22.62
N ASN A 188 -11.22 -6.37 -22.41
CA ASN A 188 -10.28 -6.66 -21.33
C ASN A 188 -10.89 -6.73 -19.92
N TYR A 189 -12.20 -6.93 -19.79
CA TYR A 189 -12.81 -7.19 -18.49
C TYR A 189 -12.54 -8.63 -18.04
N VAL A 190 -12.18 -8.79 -16.76
CA VAL A 190 -11.94 -10.09 -16.14
C VAL A 190 -13.27 -10.81 -15.91
N LEU A 191 -13.54 -11.85 -16.70
CA LEU A 191 -14.75 -12.68 -16.59
C LEU A 191 -14.62 -13.81 -15.56
N GLY A 192 -13.39 -14.18 -15.19
CA GLY A 192 -13.10 -15.24 -14.23
C GLY A 192 -11.74 -15.89 -14.46
N TYR A 193 -11.55 -17.08 -13.89
CA TYR A 193 -10.34 -17.88 -14.08
C TYR A 193 -10.54 -18.91 -15.19
N VAL A 194 -9.49 -19.14 -15.99
CA VAL A 194 -9.49 -20.22 -17.00
C VAL A 194 -9.64 -21.58 -16.32
N ASN A 195 -9.01 -21.75 -15.15
CA ASN A 195 -9.15 -22.88 -14.25
C ASN A 195 -8.57 -22.51 -12.86
N GLU A 196 -8.74 -23.41 -11.90
CA GLU A 196 -8.23 -23.26 -10.52
C GLU A 196 -6.70 -23.46 -10.37
N THR A 197 -5.98 -23.72 -11.48
CA THR A 197 -4.54 -24.01 -11.43
C THR A 197 -3.77 -22.73 -11.11
N VAL A 198 -2.99 -22.79 -10.02
CA VAL A 198 -2.02 -21.76 -9.68
C VAL A 198 -0.88 -21.82 -10.70
N VAL A 199 -0.68 -20.74 -11.45
CA VAL A 199 0.39 -20.61 -12.44
C VAL A 199 1.69 -20.18 -11.77
N THR A 200 1.58 -19.24 -10.83
CA THR A 200 2.69 -18.73 -10.03
C THR A 200 2.14 -18.02 -8.78
N HIS A 201 2.99 -17.33 -8.03
CA HIS A 201 2.59 -16.50 -6.90
C HIS A 201 3.05 -15.05 -7.10
N GLN A 202 2.37 -14.11 -6.45
CA GLN A 202 2.76 -12.69 -6.45
C GLN A 202 4.15 -12.51 -5.82
N LEU A 203 4.91 -11.52 -6.31
CA LEU A 203 6.27 -11.23 -5.84
C LEU A 203 6.32 -10.91 -4.34
N LEU A 204 5.25 -10.32 -3.81
CA LEU A 204 5.09 -10.01 -2.38
C LEU A 204 5.37 -11.22 -1.48
N LEU A 205 5.11 -12.44 -1.95
CA LEU A 205 5.33 -13.66 -1.17
C LEU A 205 6.78 -13.81 -0.68
N ASN A 206 7.77 -13.34 -1.45
CA ASN A 206 9.20 -13.41 -1.07
C ASN A 206 9.54 -12.56 0.16
N TYR A 207 8.70 -11.56 0.45
CA TYR A 207 8.90 -10.63 1.54
C TYR A 207 8.00 -10.96 2.74
N CYS A 208 7.20 -12.02 2.65
CA CYS A 208 6.37 -12.47 3.75
C CYS A 208 7.09 -13.51 4.60
N PHE A 209 6.81 -13.50 5.90
CA PHE A 209 7.04 -14.64 6.78
C PHE A 209 5.84 -15.60 6.71
N GLY A 210 6.08 -16.89 6.59
CA GLY A 210 5.06 -17.93 6.55
C GLY A 210 5.52 -19.23 7.19
N HIS A 211 4.62 -20.20 7.30
CA HIS A 211 4.98 -21.54 7.80
C HIS A 211 4.27 -22.62 6.97
N PRO A 212 4.91 -23.77 6.68
CA PRO A 212 4.32 -24.83 5.88
C PRO A 212 2.97 -25.36 6.40
N ASN A 213 2.80 -25.36 7.72
CA ASN A 213 1.56 -25.79 8.38
C ASN A 213 0.56 -24.64 8.61
N SER A 214 0.70 -23.48 7.98
CA SER A 214 -0.21 -22.34 8.17
C SER A 214 -0.57 -21.68 6.84
N THR A 215 -1.81 -21.18 6.73
CA THR A 215 -2.22 -20.30 5.63
C THR A 215 -1.85 -18.84 5.88
N VAL A 216 -1.44 -18.48 7.09
CA VAL A 216 -1.11 -17.10 7.45
C VAL A 216 0.25 -16.72 6.84
N LEU A 217 0.29 -15.52 6.26
CA LEU A 217 1.52 -14.80 5.95
C LEU A 217 1.58 -13.50 6.75
N LEU A 218 2.79 -13.09 7.11
CA LEU A 218 3.07 -11.85 7.83
C LEU A 218 4.02 -11.02 6.97
N PHE A 219 3.54 -9.90 6.45
CA PHE A 219 4.34 -8.96 5.66
C PHE A 219 4.93 -7.87 6.56
N PRO A 220 6.26 -7.71 6.65
CA PRO A 220 6.87 -6.67 7.45
C PRO A 220 6.75 -5.30 6.80
N LEU A 221 6.20 -4.34 7.54
CA LEU A 221 5.97 -2.96 7.09
C LEU A 221 7.20 -2.05 7.26
N SER A 222 8.25 -2.52 7.93
CA SER A 222 9.45 -1.71 8.14
C SER A 222 10.29 -1.60 6.86
N SER A 223 10.62 -0.36 6.49
CA SER A 223 11.21 -0.01 5.19
C SER A 223 12.58 -0.65 4.96
N VAL A 224 13.40 -0.78 6.00
CA VAL A 224 14.77 -1.33 5.87
C VAL A 224 14.84 -2.83 6.17
N THR A 225 13.94 -3.37 7.00
CA THR A 225 13.99 -4.80 7.38
C THR A 225 13.72 -5.74 6.19
N ASN A 226 13.02 -5.26 5.17
CA ASN A 226 12.80 -5.99 3.91
C ASN A 226 14.10 -6.21 3.09
N PHE A 227 15.19 -5.54 3.43
CA PHE A 227 16.51 -5.75 2.81
C PHE A 227 17.41 -6.71 3.61
N ILE A 228 16.95 -7.26 4.74
CA ILE A 228 17.74 -8.25 5.50
C ILE A 228 17.77 -9.54 4.70
N ASN A 229 18.94 -9.91 4.18
CA ASN A 229 19.12 -11.09 3.34
C ASN A 229 19.21 -12.39 4.14
N HIS A 230 19.08 -13.51 3.43
CA HIS A 230 19.28 -14.84 3.98
C HIS A 230 20.76 -15.13 4.32
N ALA A 231 21.00 -15.73 5.48
CA ALA A 231 22.15 -16.62 5.69
C ALA A 231 21.78 -17.76 6.64
N SER A 232 22.34 -18.95 6.44
CA SER A 232 22.02 -20.11 7.29
C SER A 232 22.94 -20.22 8.51
N GLY A 233 22.40 -20.73 9.63
CA GLY A 233 23.18 -21.10 10.82
C GLY A 233 23.98 -19.94 11.42
N ASP A 234 25.25 -20.18 11.77
CA ASP A 234 26.11 -19.19 12.46
C ASP A 234 26.46 -17.95 11.60
N LYS A 235 26.14 -17.97 10.30
CA LYS A 235 26.29 -16.78 9.44
C LYS A 235 25.16 -15.78 9.65
N ALA A 236 23.96 -16.25 10.02
CA ALA A 236 22.89 -15.36 10.47
C ALA A 236 23.33 -14.67 11.77
N ASN A 237 23.32 -13.34 11.75
CA ASN A 237 23.73 -12.52 12.89
C ASN A 237 22.55 -11.88 13.62
N VAL A 238 21.33 -12.10 13.14
CA VAL A 238 20.09 -11.72 13.82
C VAL A 238 19.06 -12.84 13.80
N LYS A 239 18.08 -12.73 14.69
CA LYS A 239 16.87 -13.56 14.74
C LYS A 239 15.65 -12.68 14.96
N ILE A 240 14.48 -13.16 14.57
CA ILE A 240 13.20 -12.54 14.96
C ILE A 240 12.70 -13.10 16.29
N ILE A 241 12.00 -12.27 17.05
CA ILE A 241 11.15 -12.67 18.18
C ILE A 241 9.83 -11.90 18.11
N TRP A 242 8.78 -12.39 18.78
CA TRP A 242 7.58 -11.58 18.97
C TRP A 242 7.91 -10.31 19.75
N SER A 243 7.49 -9.17 19.21
CA SER A 243 7.75 -7.88 19.84
C SER A 243 6.95 -7.74 21.13
N LYS A 244 7.61 -7.16 22.14
CA LYS A 244 7.01 -6.79 23.43
C LYS A 244 6.85 -5.28 23.56
N ALA A 245 6.92 -4.57 22.44
CA ALA A 245 6.94 -3.13 22.46
C ALA A 245 5.64 -2.57 23.10
N PRO A 246 5.72 -1.47 23.86
CA PRO A 246 4.57 -0.89 24.55
C PRO A 246 3.48 -0.35 23.62
N TRP A 247 3.83 -0.03 22.37
CA TRP A 247 2.88 0.41 21.35
C TRP A 247 2.04 -0.74 20.78
N LEU A 248 2.44 -1.99 20.99
CA LEU A 248 1.59 -3.15 20.73
C LEU A 248 0.69 -3.39 21.94
N GLN A 249 -0.62 -3.37 21.72
CA GLN A 249 -1.59 -3.76 22.74
C GLN A 249 -1.43 -5.25 23.03
N GLN A 250 -0.63 -5.60 24.04
CA GLN A 250 -0.23 -7.00 24.28
C GLN A 250 -1.41 -7.95 24.54
N GLU A 251 -2.48 -7.44 25.14
CA GLU A 251 -3.72 -8.20 25.31
C GLU A 251 -4.34 -8.59 23.94
N GLU A 252 -4.31 -7.67 22.96
CA GLU A 252 -4.76 -7.94 21.59
C GLU A 252 -3.80 -8.90 20.88
N VAL A 253 -2.48 -8.72 21.02
CA VAL A 253 -1.47 -9.64 20.50
C VAL A 253 -1.75 -11.07 20.99
N ASP A 254 -2.04 -11.24 22.28
CA ASP A 254 -2.33 -12.54 22.87
C ASP A 254 -3.66 -13.12 22.37
N LYS A 255 -4.71 -12.30 22.23
CA LYS A 255 -5.98 -12.71 21.60
C LYS A 255 -5.75 -13.18 20.16
N TRP A 256 -4.94 -12.46 19.39
CA TRP A 256 -4.64 -12.78 18.00
C TRP A 256 -3.86 -14.09 17.86
N LYS A 257 -2.92 -14.35 18.77
CA LYS A 257 -2.17 -15.62 18.81
C LYS A 257 -3.03 -16.82 19.21
N GLN A 258 -4.10 -16.59 19.98
CA GLN A 258 -4.99 -17.66 20.46
C GLN A 258 -6.21 -17.89 19.54
N GLY A 259 -6.63 -16.86 18.81
CA GLY A 259 -7.80 -16.92 17.93
C GLY A 259 -7.49 -17.50 16.55
N ASN A 260 -8.56 -17.70 15.79
CA ASN A 260 -8.47 -18.11 14.38
C ASN A 260 -8.19 -16.86 13.51
N PRO A 261 -7.06 -16.81 12.79
CA PRO A 261 -6.64 -15.74 11.89
C PRO A 261 -7.70 -15.21 10.93
N LEU A 262 -8.58 -16.06 10.41
CA LEU A 262 -9.64 -15.65 9.47
C LEU A 262 -10.64 -14.68 10.11
N TYR A 263 -10.80 -14.72 11.43
CA TYR A 263 -11.71 -13.85 12.19
C TYR A 263 -10.96 -12.75 12.91
N THR A 264 -9.80 -13.06 13.49
CA THR A 264 -9.03 -12.10 14.27
C THR A 264 -8.30 -11.08 13.40
N PHE A 265 -8.07 -11.36 12.12
CA PHE A 265 -7.38 -10.44 11.20
C PHE A 265 -8.34 -9.64 10.32
N ASP A 266 -9.64 -9.56 10.63
CA ASP A 266 -10.50 -8.58 9.95
C ASP A 266 -10.04 -7.16 10.36
N VAL A 267 -9.15 -6.58 9.56
CA VAL A 267 -8.56 -5.26 9.77
C VAL A 267 -9.62 -4.16 9.83
N ARG A 268 -10.82 -4.37 9.30
CA ARG A 268 -11.93 -3.42 9.42
C ARG A 268 -12.44 -3.32 10.85
N LEU A 269 -12.24 -4.36 11.66
CA LEU A 269 -12.66 -4.40 13.06
C LEU A 269 -11.58 -3.87 14.01
N HIS A 270 -10.35 -3.64 13.53
CA HIS A 270 -9.20 -3.32 14.38
C HIS A 270 -8.53 -2.01 13.96
N GLN A 271 -8.46 -1.05 14.88
CA GLN A 271 -7.88 0.27 14.64
C GLN A 271 -6.34 0.32 14.84
N SER A 272 -5.66 -0.82 14.94
CA SER A 272 -4.21 -0.86 15.24
C SER A 272 -3.48 -2.02 14.58
N ILE A 273 -2.18 -1.83 14.35
CA ILE A 273 -1.27 -2.90 13.93
C ILE A 273 -1.11 -3.86 15.11
N GLY A 274 -1.79 -5.02 15.07
CA GLY A 274 -1.87 -5.93 16.22
C GLY A 274 -0.68 -6.87 16.40
N LEU A 275 0.28 -6.93 15.47
CA LEU A 275 1.45 -7.82 15.58
C LEU A 275 2.74 -7.12 15.13
N GLY A 276 3.84 -7.49 15.75
CA GLY A 276 5.18 -7.07 15.36
C GLY A 276 6.23 -8.13 15.72
N PHE A 277 7.28 -8.21 14.92
CA PHE A 277 8.53 -8.84 15.32
C PHE A 277 9.54 -7.78 15.79
N ASP A 278 10.44 -8.19 16.67
CA ASP A 278 11.69 -7.48 16.94
C ASP A 278 12.84 -8.28 16.32
N VAL A 279 13.75 -7.60 15.64
CA VAL A 279 15.01 -8.17 15.14
C VAL A 279 16.06 -8.03 16.24
N ILE A 280 16.64 -9.16 16.66
CA ILE A 280 17.58 -9.23 17.79
C ILE A 280 18.91 -9.80 17.32
N ALA A 281 20.02 -9.17 17.71
CA ALA A 281 21.37 -9.63 17.41
C ALA A 281 21.67 -10.97 18.10
N THR A 282 22.21 -11.95 17.36
CA THR A 282 22.60 -13.26 17.92
C THR A 282 24.05 -13.30 18.40
N ARG A 283 24.83 -12.28 18.03
CA ARG A 283 26.23 -12.05 18.37
C ARG A 283 26.50 -10.54 18.34
N ASN A 284 27.72 -10.13 18.71
CA ASN A 284 28.13 -8.75 18.46
C ASN A 284 28.22 -8.51 16.94
N ILE A 285 27.78 -7.33 16.50
CA ILE A 285 27.74 -6.87 15.12
C ILE A 285 28.41 -5.49 15.09
N ALA A 286 29.38 -5.29 14.20
CA ALA A 286 30.03 -3.99 14.08
C ALA A 286 29.23 -3.06 13.17
N GLN A 287 29.37 -1.75 13.36
CA GLN A 287 28.89 -0.76 12.41
C GLN A 287 29.40 -1.08 10.99
N GLY A 288 28.48 -1.09 10.03
CA GLY A 288 28.77 -1.39 8.63
C GLY A 288 28.80 -2.88 8.28
N ASP A 289 28.59 -3.79 9.23
CA ASP A 289 28.34 -5.20 8.92
C ASP A 289 26.96 -5.36 8.24
N GLU A 290 26.88 -6.28 7.26
CA GLU A 290 25.58 -6.68 6.70
C GLU A 290 24.82 -7.57 7.69
N ILE A 291 23.52 -7.35 7.78
CA ILE A 291 22.59 -8.07 8.64
C ILE A 291 21.96 -9.21 7.85
N PHE A 292 22.02 -10.41 8.44
CA PHE A 292 21.50 -11.64 7.87
C PHE A 292 20.61 -12.37 8.86
N ILE A 293 19.51 -12.89 8.34
CA ILE A 293 18.57 -13.73 9.07
C ILE A 293 18.47 -15.10 8.39
N ASP A 294 18.23 -16.14 9.19
CA ASP A 294 17.94 -17.47 8.66
C ASP A 294 16.49 -17.54 8.17
N TYR A 295 16.30 -17.82 6.88
CA TYR A 295 14.97 -17.95 6.26
C TYR A 295 14.42 -19.37 6.39
N GLY A 296 15.19 -20.32 6.92
CA GLY A 296 14.80 -21.71 7.13
C GLY A 296 15.24 -22.66 6.02
N ASP A 297 15.42 -23.93 6.39
CA ASP A 297 15.91 -24.99 5.48
C ASP A 297 15.00 -25.23 4.27
N ASP A 298 13.69 -25.05 4.42
CA ASP A 298 12.72 -25.21 3.34
C ASP A 298 12.83 -24.10 2.29
N TRP A 299 13.15 -22.87 2.72
CA TRP A 299 13.50 -21.79 1.80
C TRP A 299 14.80 -22.11 1.05
N VAL A 300 15.82 -22.59 1.76
CA VAL A 300 17.12 -22.96 1.16
C VAL A 300 16.92 -24.03 0.09
N GLN A 301 16.19 -25.10 0.41
CA GLN A 301 15.89 -26.16 -0.54
C GLN A 301 15.12 -25.63 -1.75
N ALA A 302 14.09 -24.80 -1.53
CA ALA A 302 13.32 -24.21 -2.63
C ALA A 302 14.20 -23.33 -3.54
N TRP A 303 15.14 -22.57 -2.95
CA TRP A 303 16.07 -21.72 -3.69
C TRP A 303 17.06 -22.57 -4.51
N GLU A 304 17.64 -23.62 -3.91
CA GLU A 304 18.55 -24.53 -4.61
C GLU A 304 17.85 -25.23 -5.79
N ASP A 305 16.62 -25.71 -5.58
CA ASP A 305 15.80 -26.32 -6.63
C ASP A 305 15.51 -25.31 -7.75
N HIS A 306 15.17 -24.07 -7.39
CA HIS A 306 14.94 -23.00 -8.35
C HIS A 306 16.19 -22.70 -9.16
N VAL A 307 17.35 -22.51 -8.52
CA VAL A 307 18.63 -22.24 -9.19
C VAL A 307 19.03 -23.39 -10.11
N GLN A 308 18.83 -24.65 -9.69
CA GLN A 308 19.11 -25.82 -10.51
C GLN A 308 18.24 -25.85 -11.77
N GLN A 309 16.94 -25.61 -11.64
CA GLN A 309 16.01 -25.56 -12.77
C GLN A 309 16.34 -24.40 -13.70
N TRP A 310 16.60 -23.23 -13.13
CA TRP A 310 16.96 -22.02 -13.85
C TRP A 310 18.24 -22.22 -14.67
N ARG A 311 19.31 -22.74 -14.05
CA ARG A 311 20.59 -23.04 -14.73
C ARG A 311 20.42 -24.06 -15.85
N THR A 312 19.58 -25.07 -15.64
CA THR A 312 19.33 -26.11 -16.65
C THR A 312 18.68 -25.52 -17.90
N LYS A 313 17.70 -24.62 -17.71
CA LYS A 313 16.97 -24.01 -18.81
C LYS A 313 17.78 -22.93 -19.54
N TYR A 314 18.66 -22.24 -18.84
CA TYR A 314 19.44 -21.13 -19.37
C TYR A 314 20.94 -21.44 -19.53
N LYS A 315 21.31 -22.72 -19.59
CA LYS A 315 22.70 -23.18 -19.78
C LYS A 315 23.38 -22.59 -21.03
N ASP A 316 22.59 -22.19 -22.02
CA ASP A 316 23.06 -21.67 -23.31
C ASP A 316 23.03 -20.12 -23.35
N LEU A 317 22.59 -19.45 -22.29
CA LEU A 317 22.74 -18.00 -22.15
C LEU A 317 24.16 -17.70 -21.67
N GLU A 318 24.96 -17.11 -22.55
CA GLU A 318 26.32 -16.67 -22.21
C GLU A 318 26.32 -15.50 -21.22
N GLU A 319 25.30 -14.63 -21.27
CA GLU A 319 25.14 -13.48 -20.38
C GLU A 319 23.66 -13.28 -19.99
N TRP A 320 23.42 -12.84 -18.75
CA TRP A 320 22.08 -12.49 -18.30
C TRP A 320 21.61 -11.20 -18.96
N PRO A 321 20.34 -11.11 -19.42
CA PRO A 321 19.83 -9.88 -20.00
C PRO A 321 19.97 -8.73 -19.00
N ALA A 322 20.62 -7.64 -19.41
CA ALA A 322 20.81 -6.47 -18.55
C ALA A 322 19.45 -5.88 -18.14
N ARG A 323 19.23 -5.66 -16.84
CA ARG A 323 18.00 -5.02 -16.35
C ARG A 323 18.05 -3.54 -16.63
N ALA A 324 16.89 -2.90 -16.77
CA ALA A 324 16.82 -1.46 -16.99
C ALA A 324 17.62 -0.63 -15.96
N VAL A 325 17.62 -1.03 -14.68
CA VAL A 325 18.40 -0.37 -13.62
C VAL A 325 19.91 -0.43 -13.85
N ASP A 326 20.42 -1.58 -14.33
CA ASP A 326 21.84 -1.78 -14.59
C ASP A 326 22.26 -0.97 -15.84
N ILE A 327 21.38 -0.91 -16.84
CA ILE A 327 21.58 -0.07 -18.02
C ILE A 327 21.58 1.41 -17.65
N ASN A 328 20.65 1.86 -16.78
CA ASN A 328 20.62 3.25 -16.30
C ASN A 328 21.94 3.66 -15.65
N ALA A 329 22.56 2.80 -14.84
CA ALA A 329 23.87 3.07 -14.22
C ALA A 329 24.99 3.20 -15.27
N ASN A 330 24.90 2.46 -16.36
CA ASN A 330 25.88 2.49 -17.45
C ASN A 330 25.70 3.65 -18.43
N PHE A 331 24.51 4.25 -18.47
CA PHE A 331 24.12 5.30 -19.41
C PHE A 331 24.10 6.70 -18.80
N VAL A 332 24.58 6.90 -17.57
CA VAL A 332 24.65 8.23 -16.91
C VAL A 332 25.35 9.28 -17.79
N ASP A 333 26.43 8.88 -18.46
CA ASP A 333 27.26 9.77 -19.30
C ASP A 333 27.40 9.26 -20.76
N LYS A 334 26.60 8.28 -21.19
CA LYS A 334 26.66 7.72 -22.56
C LYS A 334 25.46 8.16 -23.38
N PRO A 335 25.61 8.49 -24.67
CA PRO A 335 24.47 8.86 -25.50
C PRO A 335 23.47 7.70 -25.62
N PHE A 336 22.17 8.03 -25.65
CA PHE A 336 21.15 7.06 -26.02
C PHE A 336 21.17 6.82 -27.55
N ASP A 337 20.95 5.58 -27.97
CA ASP A 337 20.76 5.12 -29.34
C ASP A 337 19.64 5.88 -30.05
N THR A 338 19.90 6.28 -31.28
CA THR A 338 18.93 6.82 -32.24
C THR A 338 18.54 5.73 -33.26
N PRO A 339 17.56 5.97 -34.15
CA PRO A 339 17.21 5.02 -35.22
C PRO A 339 18.35 4.71 -36.20
N GLU A 340 19.37 5.56 -36.27
CA GLU A 340 20.55 5.35 -37.13
C GLU A 340 21.61 4.45 -36.47
N ASP A 341 21.57 4.34 -35.14
CA ASP A 341 22.46 3.47 -34.40
C ASP A 341 21.98 2.01 -34.52
N LYS A 342 22.91 1.06 -34.43
CA LYS A 342 22.55 -0.35 -34.28
C LYS A 342 21.93 -0.53 -32.89
N PRO A 343 20.71 -1.10 -32.74
CA PRO A 343 20.10 -1.28 -31.43
C PRO A 343 21.04 -1.99 -30.47
N THR A 344 21.39 -1.33 -29.37
CA THR A 344 22.26 -1.91 -28.32
C THR A 344 21.47 -2.40 -27.11
N TYR A 345 20.19 -2.04 -27.01
CA TYR A 345 19.34 -2.38 -25.88
C TYR A 345 18.67 -3.74 -26.07
N PRO A 346 18.51 -4.52 -24.99
CA PRO A 346 17.67 -5.72 -25.01
C PRO A 346 16.20 -5.41 -25.29
N ASP A 347 15.50 -6.35 -25.94
CA ASP A 347 14.09 -6.20 -26.31
C ASP A 347 13.13 -6.05 -25.12
N HIS A 348 13.54 -6.49 -23.92
CA HIS A 348 12.75 -6.38 -22.69
C HIS A 348 12.86 -5.00 -22.02
N VAL A 349 13.64 -4.08 -22.56
CA VAL A 349 13.85 -2.74 -22.01
C VAL A 349 13.26 -1.68 -22.96
N GLN A 350 12.74 -0.60 -22.39
CA GLN A 350 12.27 0.56 -23.15
C GLN A 350 12.69 1.87 -22.47
N THR A 351 12.81 2.93 -23.26
CA THR A 351 13.09 4.28 -22.74
C THR A 351 11.81 4.96 -22.30
N PHE A 352 11.87 5.66 -21.17
CA PHE A 352 10.89 6.61 -20.71
C PHE A 352 11.55 7.97 -20.49
N CYS A 353 10.73 9.01 -20.59
CA CYS A 353 11.14 10.38 -20.45
C CYS A 353 10.29 11.06 -19.36
N TYR A 354 10.93 11.75 -18.42
CA TYR A 354 10.27 12.73 -17.57
C TYR A 354 10.06 14.00 -18.38
N LEU A 355 8.81 14.33 -18.68
CA LEU A 355 8.45 15.40 -19.60
C LEU A 355 7.54 16.39 -18.89
N GLU A 356 8.03 17.62 -18.78
CA GLU A 356 7.19 18.79 -18.53
C GLU A 356 7.25 19.62 -19.81
N GLU A 357 6.12 19.78 -20.48
CA GLU A 357 6.09 20.27 -21.85
C GLU A 357 5.34 21.58 -21.95
N MET A 358 5.85 22.45 -22.83
CA MET A 358 5.17 23.68 -23.22
C MET A 358 4.97 23.68 -24.74
N GLN A 359 3.82 24.18 -25.18
CA GLN A 359 3.56 24.36 -26.60
C GLN A 359 4.64 25.24 -27.22
N VAL A 360 5.10 24.87 -28.42
CA VAL A 360 6.07 25.69 -29.15
C VAL A 360 5.52 27.10 -29.42
N PRO A 361 6.33 28.16 -29.25
CA PRO A 361 5.90 29.54 -29.47
C PRO A 361 5.31 29.79 -30.87
N MET A 362 4.38 30.74 -30.97
CA MET A 362 3.82 31.14 -32.28
C MET A 362 4.93 31.56 -33.25
N GLY A 363 4.93 30.99 -34.46
CA GLY A 363 5.92 31.25 -35.51
C GLY A 363 6.96 30.14 -35.71
N GLN A 364 6.99 29.11 -34.85
CA GLN A 364 7.79 27.90 -35.06
C GLN A 364 6.94 26.77 -35.67
N PRO A 365 7.57 25.78 -36.36
CA PRO A 365 6.85 24.59 -36.83
C PRO A 365 6.17 23.90 -35.65
N ARG A 366 4.87 23.69 -35.75
CA ARG A 366 4.08 22.97 -34.74
C ARG A 366 3.94 21.49 -35.01
N ARG A 367 4.27 21.07 -36.23
CA ARG A 367 4.12 19.69 -36.69
C ARG A 367 5.38 19.19 -37.34
N ARG A 368 5.64 17.91 -37.16
CA ARG A 368 6.71 17.16 -37.82
C ARG A 368 6.09 15.93 -38.49
N THR A 369 6.54 15.61 -39.70
CA THR A 369 6.24 14.32 -40.31
C THR A 369 7.24 13.29 -39.80
N ILE A 370 6.74 12.21 -39.21
CA ILE A 370 7.53 11.06 -38.78
C ILE A 370 7.12 9.83 -39.59
N LEU A 371 8.06 8.92 -39.84
CA LEU A 371 7.76 7.61 -40.41
C LEU A 371 7.46 6.64 -39.27
N ASP A 372 6.21 6.18 -39.18
CA ASP A 372 5.81 5.16 -38.22
C ASP A 372 6.47 3.83 -38.62
N LYS A 373 7.32 3.29 -37.73
CA LYS A 373 8.12 2.08 -38.04
C LYS A 373 7.27 0.82 -38.16
N GLU A 374 6.12 0.76 -37.49
CA GLU A 374 5.25 -0.42 -37.47
C GLU A 374 4.42 -0.50 -38.75
N THR A 375 3.90 0.64 -39.19
CA THR A 375 3.01 0.73 -40.36
C THR A 375 3.72 1.11 -41.64
N GLY A 376 4.93 1.68 -41.55
CA GLY A 376 5.68 2.23 -42.67
C GLY A 376 5.05 3.49 -43.29
N LYS A 377 4.10 4.13 -42.60
CA LYS A 377 3.38 5.31 -43.09
C LYS A 377 3.93 6.59 -42.48
N GLU A 378 3.90 7.67 -43.25
CA GLU A 378 4.16 9.01 -42.74
C GLU A 378 2.97 9.51 -41.91
N GLN A 379 3.26 10.04 -40.72
CA GLN A 379 2.28 10.61 -39.80
C GLN A 379 2.73 12.02 -39.40
N GLU A 380 1.80 12.99 -39.41
CA GLU A 380 2.05 14.30 -38.79
C GLU A 380 1.81 14.21 -37.28
N VAL A 381 2.78 14.68 -36.50
CA VAL A 381 2.70 14.75 -35.04
C VAL A 381 3.03 16.15 -34.55
N ASP A 382 2.40 16.58 -33.46
CA ASP A 382 2.64 17.90 -32.87
C ASP A 382 4.02 17.96 -32.18
N ILE A 383 4.63 19.16 -32.14
CA ILE A 383 5.93 19.42 -31.53
C ILE A 383 5.74 20.20 -30.24
N TYR A 384 6.39 19.71 -29.18
CA TYR A 384 6.46 20.34 -27.87
C TYR A 384 7.91 20.66 -27.50
N LEU A 385 8.11 21.72 -26.70
CA LEU A 385 9.41 22.08 -26.16
C LEU A 385 9.48 21.61 -24.72
N TYR A 386 10.58 20.93 -24.36
CA TYR A 386 10.87 20.59 -22.98
C TYR A 386 10.97 21.86 -22.13
N LYS A 387 10.14 21.97 -21.09
CA LYS A 387 10.16 23.07 -20.14
C LYS A 387 11.36 22.87 -19.20
N LYS A 388 12.33 23.77 -19.31
CA LYS A 388 13.63 23.69 -18.61
C LYS A 388 13.50 24.08 -17.14
N GLU A 389 12.73 23.35 -16.35
CA GLU A 389 12.75 23.50 -14.89
C GLU A 389 13.85 22.66 -14.23
N THR A 390 14.17 23.00 -12.99
CA THR A 390 15.18 22.32 -12.19
C THR A 390 14.75 20.89 -11.88
N VAL A 391 15.67 19.92 -12.08
CA VAL A 391 15.53 18.46 -11.86
C VAL A 391 14.86 18.06 -10.53
N ALA A 392 14.85 18.96 -9.55
CA ALA A 392 14.32 18.73 -8.22
C ALA A 392 12.79 18.53 -8.17
N ALA A 393 12.06 18.63 -9.28
CA ALA A 393 10.60 18.62 -9.33
C ALA A 393 10.00 17.56 -10.29
N TRP A 394 10.71 16.46 -10.59
CA TRP A 394 10.10 15.40 -11.41
C TRP A 394 9.07 14.62 -10.60
N GLU A 395 7.83 14.73 -11.06
CA GLU A 395 6.69 13.98 -10.52
C GLU A 395 6.48 12.69 -11.33
N GLY A 396 5.90 11.66 -10.70
CA GLY A 396 5.71 10.35 -11.34
C GLY A 396 4.75 10.39 -12.53
N ASP A 397 3.82 11.34 -12.53
CA ASP A 397 2.83 11.60 -13.57
C ASP A 397 3.43 12.27 -14.82
N GLN A 398 4.69 12.72 -14.79
CA GLN A 398 5.42 13.26 -15.94
C GLN A 398 6.17 12.17 -16.72
N LEU A 399 6.19 10.94 -16.21
CA LEU A 399 6.90 9.84 -16.81
C LEU A 399 6.10 9.24 -17.98
N ARG A 400 6.67 9.26 -19.18
CA ARG A 400 6.01 8.73 -20.41
C ARG A 400 6.95 7.80 -21.19
N PRO A 401 6.45 6.70 -21.77
CA PRO A 401 7.23 5.92 -22.73
C PRO A 401 7.68 6.83 -23.88
N CYS A 402 8.94 6.73 -24.30
CA CYS A 402 9.48 7.56 -25.37
C CYS A 402 10.48 6.80 -26.24
N GLN A 403 10.64 7.22 -27.49
CA GLN A 403 11.68 6.75 -28.41
C GLN A 403 12.59 7.90 -28.78
N VAL A 404 13.90 7.74 -28.60
CA VAL A 404 14.89 8.71 -29.05
C VAL A 404 14.93 8.71 -30.59
N LEU A 405 14.69 9.87 -31.20
CA LEU A 405 14.73 10.07 -32.64
C LEU A 405 16.06 10.69 -33.08
N GLU A 406 16.49 11.75 -32.40
CA GLU A 406 17.70 12.49 -32.73
C GLU A 406 18.46 12.87 -31.46
N ARG A 407 19.78 12.98 -31.58
CA ARG A 407 20.65 13.50 -30.51
C ARG A 407 21.43 14.71 -31.01
N LYS A 408 21.61 15.70 -30.13
CA LYS A 408 22.40 16.90 -30.37
C LYS A 408 23.37 17.10 -29.21
N GLU A 409 24.66 17.11 -29.51
CA GLU A 409 25.69 17.44 -28.52
C GLU A 409 25.49 18.87 -28.01
N THR A 410 25.63 19.04 -26.70
CA THR A 410 25.56 20.35 -26.06
C THR A 410 26.90 20.71 -25.43
N LYS A 411 27.17 22.01 -25.32
CA LYS A 411 28.39 22.51 -24.65
C LYS A 411 28.28 22.47 -23.12
N ASP A 412 27.08 22.21 -22.60
CA ASP A 412 26.82 22.13 -21.17
C ASP A 412 27.24 20.76 -20.63
N ALA A 413 27.53 20.69 -19.33
CA ALA A 413 28.07 19.51 -18.64
C ALA A 413 27.14 18.26 -18.64
N PHE A 414 26.04 18.27 -19.39
CA PHE A 414 25.05 17.19 -19.48
C PHE A 414 25.04 16.48 -20.85
N PHE A 415 26.12 16.64 -21.63
CA PHE A 415 26.53 15.89 -22.83
C PHE A 415 25.59 15.96 -24.05
N TYR A 416 24.28 15.71 -23.92
CA TYR A 416 23.35 15.60 -25.06
C TYR A 416 21.94 16.15 -24.74
N ASN A 417 21.34 16.78 -25.75
CA ASN A 417 19.89 17.01 -25.83
C ASN A 417 19.29 16.10 -26.90
N TYR A 418 18.06 15.69 -26.70
CA TYR A 418 17.38 14.72 -27.55
C TYR A 418 16.11 15.30 -28.14
N THR A 419 15.75 14.76 -29.31
CA THR A 419 14.39 14.81 -29.83
C THR A 419 13.80 13.43 -29.63
N VAL A 420 12.66 13.36 -28.94
CA VAL A 420 12.01 12.09 -28.59
C VAL A 420 10.59 12.07 -29.14
N LEU A 421 10.18 10.90 -29.62
CA LEU A 421 8.77 10.57 -29.87
C LEU A 421 8.17 10.10 -28.56
N VAL A 422 7.19 10.83 -28.05
CA VAL A 422 6.44 10.50 -26.83
C VAL A 422 5.26 9.64 -27.23
N MET A 423 5.06 8.55 -26.51
CA MET A 423 3.93 7.64 -26.71
C MET A 423 3.02 7.79 -25.49
N ASP A 424 1.77 8.19 -25.71
CA ASP A 424 0.79 8.18 -24.63
C ASP A 424 0.51 6.72 -24.23
N ALA A 425 0.50 6.45 -22.92
CA ALA A 425 0.25 5.11 -22.40
C ALA A 425 -1.21 4.69 -22.59
N MET A 426 -2.14 5.64 -22.80
CA MET A 426 -3.57 5.39 -22.93
C MET A 426 -4.16 5.67 -24.32
N ASP A 427 -3.45 6.39 -25.18
CA ASP A 427 -3.95 6.76 -26.50
C ASP A 427 -2.96 6.37 -27.62
N VAL A 428 -3.39 5.46 -28.49
CA VAL A 428 -2.61 5.04 -29.67
C VAL A 428 -2.50 6.19 -30.69
N GLU A 429 -3.41 7.17 -30.64
CA GLU A 429 -3.40 8.36 -31.49
C GLU A 429 -2.61 9.54 -30.87
N GLY A 430 -2.34 9.50 -29.56
CA GLY A 430 -1.64 10.54 -28.78
C GLY A 430 -0.12 10.56 -28.91
N LYS A 431 0.42 10.46 -30.13
CA LYS A 431 1.88 10.58 -30.37
C LYS A 431 2.27 12.04 -30.61
N HIS A 432 3.29 12.53 -29.91
CA HIS A 432 3.89 13.84 -30.17
C HIS A 432 5.42 13.82 -30.06
N VAL A 433 6.07 14.86 -30.55
CA VAL A 433 7.53 14.99 -30.52
C VAL A 433 7.94 16.06 -29.52
N SER A 434 8.77 15.68 -28.57
CA SER A 434 9.38 16.61 -27.61
C SER A 434 10.82 16.92 -28.04
N ILE A 435 11.16 18.20 -28.17
CA ILE A 435 12.50 18.66 -28.54
C ILE A 435 13.24 19.25 -27.35
N GLU A 436 14.58 19.21 -27.43
CA GLU A 436 15.49 19.70 -26.39
C GLU A 436 15.37 18.97 -25.05
N VAL A 437 14.95 17.70 -25.07
CA VAL A 437 14.85 16.85 -23.88
C VAL A 437 16.27 16.57 -23.36
N PRO A 438 16.60 16.95 -22.12
CA PRO A 438 17.96 16.78 -21.61
C PRO A 438 18.25 15.32 -21.30
N HIS A 439 19.50 14.89 -21.45
CA HIS A 439 19.95 13.52 -21.19
C HIS A 439 19.40 12.90 -19.92
N LYS A 440 19.50 13.63 -18.81
CA LYS A 440 19.06 13.18 -17.48
C LYS A 440 17.56 12.85 -17.39
N SER A 441 16.71 13.40 -18.25
CA SER A 441 15.26 13.14 -18.25
C SER A 441 14.91 11.79 -18.85
N ILE A 442 15.83 11.13 -19.53
CA ILE A 442 15.62 9.82 -20.16
C ILE A 442 16.14 8.72 -19.21
N ARG A 443 15.34 7.66 -19.07
CA ARG A 443 15.64 6.48 -18.26
C ARG A 443 15.18 5.22 -18.98
N PHE A 444 15.86 4.12 -18.75
CA PHE A 444 15.39 2.80 -19.11
C PHE A 444 14.42 2.27 -18.04
N TYR A 445 13.41 1.55 -18.50
CA TYR A 445 12.51 0.74 -17.68
C TYR A 445 12.35 -0.62 -18.34
N ASP A 446 12.17 -1.65 -17.53
CA ASP A 446 11.77 -2.95 -18.07
C ASP A 446 10.36 -2.80 -18.63
N ARG A 447 10.14 -3.34 -19.83
CA ARG A 447 8.81 -3.41 -20.42
C ARG A 447 7.92 -4.23 -19.49
N SER A 448 6.67 -3.78 -19.34
CA SER A 448 5.68 -4.44 -18.49
C SER A 448 5.62 -5.94 -18.80
N PHE A 449 5.74 -6.75 -17.76
CA PHE A 449 5.72 -8.22 -17.82
C PHE A 449 6.87 -8.90 -18.60
N LEU A 450 7.90 -8.16 -19.01
CA LEU A 450 9.09 -8.71 -19.67
C LEU A 450 10.34 -8.68 -18.79
N SER A 451 10.23 -8.19 -17.55
CA SER A 451 11.30 -8.33 -16.57
C SER A 451 11.51 -9.79 -16.19
N ASP A 452 12.71 -10.11 -15.70
CA ASP A 452 13.04 -11.40 -15.08
C ASP A 452 12.08 -11.77 -13.93
N GLN A 453 11.55 -10.79 -13.22
CA GLN A 453 10.54 -10.98 -12.17
C GLN A 453 9.18 -11.41 -12.73
N SER A 454 8.89 -11.17 -14.00
CA SER A 454 7.59 -11.43 -14.64
C SER A 454 7.61 -12.46 -15.75
N ASP A 455 8.79 -12.99 -16.10
CA ASP A 455 8.93 -13.99 -17.17
C ASP A 455 8.06 -15.21 -16.86
N LYS A 456 7.09 -15.49 -17.73
CA LYS A 456 6.18 -16.64 -17.61
C LYS A 456 6.89 -17.96 -17.92
N SER A 457 8.02 -17.90 -18.62
CA SER A 457 8.74 -19.06 -19.10
C SER A 457 9.46 -19.76 -17.93
N ILE A 458 10.01 -19.02 -16.96
CA ILE A 458 10.42 -19.55 -15.67
C ILE A 458 9.84 -18.64 -14.61
N PRO A 459 8.92 -19.13 -13.76
CA PRO A 459 8.47 -18.33 -12.65
C PRO A 459 9.70 -17.98 -11.81
N SER A 460 9.95 -16.68 -11.70
CA SER A 460 10.95 -16.16 -10.77
C SER A 460 10.69 -16.71 -9.38
N PHE A 461 11.72 -16.86 -8.56
CA PHE A 461 11.62 -17.49 -7.25
C PHE A 461 10.48 -16.89 -6.41
N ARG A 462 9.65 -17.74 -5.82
CA ARG A 462 8.48 -17.39 -4.99
C ARG A 462 8.42 -18.29 -3.77
N TYR A 463 8.95 -17.82 -2.63
CA TYR A 463 8.91 -18.59 -1.39
C TYR A 463 8.96 -17.66 -0.17
N PRO A 464 8.05 -17.84 0.82
CA PRO A 464 8.07 -17.00 2.02
C PRO A 464 9.26 -17.37 2.93
N MET A 465 9.73 -16.41 3.71
CA MET A 465 10.68 -16.67 4.80
C MET A 465 9.99 -17.52 5.89
N ARG A 466 10.67 -18.51 6.47
CA ARG A 466 10.05 -19.36 7.49
C ARG A 466 9.89 -18.64 8.82
N ILE A 467 8.69 -18.70 9.39
CA ILE A 467 8.46 -18.48 10.82
C ILE A 467 8.97 -19.71 11.57
N PRO A 468 9.95 -19.59 12.50
CA PRO A 468 10.40 -20.72 13.30
C PRO A 468 9.26 -21.36 14.11
N ASP A 469 9.26 -22.69 14.25
CA ASP A 469 8.22 -23.44 14.97
C ASP A 469 7.92 -22.89 16.38
N PRO A 470 8.90 -22.46 17.20
CA PRO A 470 8.62 -21.89 18.53
C PRO A 470 7.90 -20.54 18.51
N LEU A 471 7.93 -19.83 17.38
CA LEU A 471 7.23 -18.55 17.21
C LEU A 471 5.84 -18.73 16.61
N LEU A 472 5.56 -19.82 15.90
CA LEU A 472 4.25 -20.02 15.30
C LEU A 472 3.21 -20.42 16.37
N PRO A 473 2.15 -19.62 16.57
CA PRO A 473 1.08 -19.99 17.48
C PRO A 473 0.38 -21.28 17.02
N GLU A 474 0.08 -22.18 17.96
CA GLU A 474 -0.59 -23.45 17.65
C GLU A 474 -1.96 -23.24 16.98
N ALA A 475 -2.69 -22.17 17.36
CA ALA A 475 -3.98 -21.83 16.78
C ALA A 475 -3.92 -21.48 15.28
N TRP A 476 -2.73 -21.16 14.77
CA TRP A 476 -2.53 -20.80 13.36
C TRP A 476 -2.09 -22.00 12.52
N LYS A 477 -1.78 -23.15 13.15
CA LYS A 477 -1.46 -24.39 12.44
C LYS A 477 -2.75 -25.03 11.92
N ASN A 478 -2.73 -25.48 10.67
CA ASN A 478 -3.80 -26.23 10.02
C ASN A 478 -5.15 -25.51 10.10
N LEU A 479 -5.17 -24.23 9.73
CA LEU A 479 -6.44 -23.60 9.38
C LEU A 479 -7.02 -24.40 8.23
N GLU A 480 -8.24 -24.89 8.46
CA GLU A 480 -9.10 -25.40 7.40
C GLU A 480 -9.03 -24.43 6.23
N THR A 481 -8.79 -24.95 5.03
CA THR A 481 -8.74 -24.10 3.84
C THR A 481 -10.02 -23.29 3.76
N LYS A 482 -10.01 -22.12 3.12
CA LYS A 482 -11.24 -21.35 2.91
C LYS A 482 -12.36 -22.21 2.31
N ALA A 483 -12.00 -23.20 1.49
CA ALA A 483 -12.92 -24.21 0.96
C ALA A 483 -13.50 -25.15 2.05
N ASP A 484 -12.66 -25.69 2.94
CA ASP A 484 -13.10 -26.51 4.07
C ASP A 484 -13.99 -25.70 5.03
N PHE A 485 -13.65 -24.43 5.23
CA PHE A 485 -14.40 -23.51 6.05
C PHE A 485 -15.77 -23.16 5.44
N ILE A 486 -15.83 -22.77 4.16
CA ILE A 486 -17.08 -22.51 3.43
C ILE A 486 -17.96 -23.76 3.46
N LYS A 487 -17.36 -24.94 3.26
CA LYS A 487 -18.06 -26.21 3.37
C LYS A 487 -18.67 -26.42 4.75
N LYS A 488 -17.93 -26.10 5.83
CA LYS A 488 -18.46 -26.15 7.20
C LYS A 488 -19.56 -25.15 7.47
N MET A 489 -19.40 -23.89 7.08
CA MET A 489 -20.45 -22.86 7.22
C MET A 489 -21.73 -23.30 6.51
N ASN A 490 -21.62 -23.76 5.26
CA ASN A 490 -22.77 -24.24 4.51
C ASN A 490 -23.44 -25.45 5.16
N THR A 491 -22.68 -26.37 5.76
CA THR A 491 -23.26 -27.48 6.55
C THR A 491 -23.88 -27.04 7.88
N HIS A 492 -23.44 -25.92 8.47
CA HIS A 492 -23.99 -25.40 9.72
C HIS A 492 -25.29 -24.62 9.48
N PHE A 493 -25.37 -23.86 8.38
CA PHE A 493 -26.59 -23.16 7.97
C PHE A 493 -27.70 -24.14 7.57
N THR A 494 -27.39 -25.17 6.77
CA THR A 494 -28.39 -26.21 6.40
C THR A 494 -28.90 -26.98 7.62
N LYS A 495 -28.07 -27.24 8.63
CA LYS A 495 -28.50 -27.93 9.85
C LYS A 495 -29.42 -27.06 10.73
N LYS A 496 -29.18 -25.75 10.76
CA LYS A 496 -29.98 -24.78 11.54
C LYS A 496 -31.34 -24.47 10.89
N GLU A 497 -31.47 -24.68 9.58
CA GLU A 497 -32.76 -24.66 8.87
C GLU A 497 -33.55 -25.96 9.11
N MET A 498 -32.90 -27.12 9.05
CA MET A 498 -33.57 -28.40 9.35
C MET A 498 -34.08 -28.51 10.79
N ASP A 499 -33.37 -27.95 11.78
CA ASP A 499 -33.82 -27.97 13.18
C ASP A 499 -34.97 -26.96 13.47
N LYS A 500 -35.25 -26.02 12.55
CA LYS A 500 -36.40 -25.09 12.67
C LYS A 500 -37.69 -25.71 12.13
N ASP A 501 -37.60 -26.48 11.05
CA ASP A 501 -38.77 -27.11 10.43
C ASP A 501 -39.34 -28.27 11.27
N ASP A 502 -38.52 -28.92 12.12
CA ASP A 502 -38.97 -29.97 13.04
C ASP A 502 -39.70 -29.45 14.30
N VAL A 503 -39.74 -28.13 14.52
CA VAL A 503 -40.40 -27.51 15.70
C VAL A 503 -41.77 -26.91 15.36
N GLU A 504 -42.05 -26.54 14.10
CA GLU A 504 -43.34 -25.95 13.71
C GLU A 504 -44.44 -26.98 13.38
N ASP A 505 -44.10 -28.25 13.13
CA ASP A 505 -45.07 -29.26 12.69
C ASP A 505 -45.85 -29.98 13.83
N LYS A 506 -45.81 -29.44 15.06
CA LYS A 506 -46.53 -30.01 16.22
C LYS A 506 -47.67 -29.17 16.79
N ASN A 507 -48.02 -28.02 16.19
CA ASN A 507 -48.99 -27.11 16.82
C ASN A 507 -50.19 -26.64 15.99
N HIS A 508 -50.50 -27.22 14.83
CA HIS A 508 -51.75 -26.87 14.13
C HIS A 508 -52.51 -28.06 13.53
N THR A 509 -53.24 -28.76 14.39
CA THR A 509 -54.53 -29.37 14.01
C THR A 509 -55.57 -28.92 15.02
N ASN A 510 -56.39 -27.94 14.66
CA ASN A 510 -57.84 -27.91 14.92
C ASN A 510 -58.48 -26.63 14.36
N ASP A 511 -59.59 -26.85 13.66
CA ASP A 511 -60.69 -25.92 13.36
C ASP A 511 -60.41 -24.69 12.48
N VAL A 512 -61.06 -24.61 11.31
CA VAL A 512 -62.37 -23.95 11.17
C VAL A 512 -62.88 -24.12 9.72
N LYS A 513 -64.19 -24.36 9.64
CA LYS A 513 -65.06 -24.55 8.48
C LYS A 513 -65.32 -23.28 7.67
N ASP A 514 -65.63 -23.50 6.39
CA ASP A 514 -66.64 -22.85 5.54
C ASP A 514 -66.81 -21.32 5.63
N LYS A 515 -66.57 -20.65 4.50
CA LYS A 515 -67.63 -19.91 3.79
C LYS A 515 -67.19 -19.47 2.38
N ASN A 516 -68.07 -19.80 1.44
CA ASN A 516 -68.15 -19.29 0.08
C ASN A 516 -68.25 -17.75 0.05
N HIS A 517 -67.57 -17.12 -0.92
CA HIS A 517 -68.18 -16.05 -1.71
C HIS A 517 -67.52 -15.98 -3.09
N THR A 518 -68.34 -16.17 -4.10
CA THR A 518 -68.12 -15.74 -5.49
C THR A 518 -68.12 -14.22 -5.56
N ASP A 519 -67.27 -13.63 -6.41
CA ASP A 519 -67.72 -12.75 -7.49
C ASP A 519 -66.58 -12.36 -8.45
N ASN A 520 -66.94 -12.46 -9.72
CA ASN A 520 -66.41 -11.90 -10.97
C ASN A 520 -65.54 -10.63 -10.88
N ASN A 521 -64.55 -10.52 -11.76
CA ASN A 521 -64.69 -9.66 -12.94
C ASN A 521 -63.54 -9.84 -13.94
N ASP A 522 -63.98 -9.80 -15.20
CA ASP A 522 -63.25 -9.70 -16.45
C ASP A 522 -62.32 -8.48 -16.53
N ASP A 523 -61.27 -8.60 -17.34
CA ASP A 523 -61.07 -7.88 -18.62
C ASP A 523 -59.59 -7.50 -18.84
N ASP A 524 -59.11 -7.87 -20.05
CA ASP A 524 -58.32 -7.08 -21.00
C ASP A 524 -57.00 -6.42 -20.53
N SER A 525 -55.89 -6.35 -21.29
CA SER A 525 -55.59 -6.60 -22.70
C SER A 525 -54.09 -6.30 -22.93
N GLU A 526 -53.58 -6.79 -24.06
CA GLU A 526 -52.56 -6.20 -24.96
C GLU A 526 -51.12 -5.90 -24.46
N ASP A 527 -50.19 -6.64 -25.09
CA ASP A 527 -49.07 -6.17 -25.92
C ASP A 527 -48.19 -4.99 -25.47
N ASP A 528 -46.90 -5.29 -25.22
CA ASP A 528 -45.75 -4.91 -26.07
C ASP A 528 -44.53 -5.80 -25.79
#